data_AF-W7HNK5-F1
#
_entry.id   AF-W7HNK5-F1
#
_cell.length_a   1.000
_cell.length_b   1.000
_cell.length_c   1.000
_cell.angle_alpha   90.00
_cell.angle_beta   90.00
_cell.angle_gamma   90.00
#
_symmetry.space_group_name_H-M   'P 1'
#
loop_
_entity.id
_entity.type
_entity.pdbx_description
1 polymer ?
#
loop_
_entity_poly.entity_id
_entity_poly.type
_entity_poly.pdbx_seq_one_letter_code
_entity_poly.pdbx_strand_id
1 'polypeptide(L)'
;MASSGPTTAVPPLPATITSTLSSIATTLKLINTPPADSQPSSSSTYAAVPLYTFLADFANLTKAHATKLGLLTNPPIAESSYPAIARILADVTNSVLPVASSAPYIASRERYGSITHEAVVKGIVDTLSAIEEMVRGIEGNIVGSKAEGEGESKRNEGGRTLQVTDLRQVAAATATKSSYTSTGQIWFSADALLAISQKHLIGLVESKLQSHADMLNDCIAEFKEWVTDGVEELRGEDSGFDEEESSRGSSSVHADLGPDADDDDDDFWNTGGGEKAKVTKEILDTAEATQKKLKLMSILYTAALKRRVKDPAARLGGVFTSKVAGEDGKEYTVEKERNGERLERIVQTSNALVEKADDMAAAFYDGEEMSAITGLRDEVVGLAVELAEACRLDRDGGEDAPSAWFGKFLENIKG
;
A
#
# COMPACT_ATOMS: atom_id res chain seq x y z
N MET A 1 -50.85 5.23 30.96
CA MET A 1 -51.07 5.57 29.55
C MET A 1 -49.71 5.71 28.88
N ALA A 2 -49.24 4.64 28.24
CA ALA A 2 -47.97 4.64 27.53
C ALA A 2 -48.20 5.23 26.14
N SER A 3 -47.60 6.40 25.88
CA SER A 3 -47.62 7.05 24.58
C SER A 3 -46.71 6.27 23.63
N SER A 4 -47.32 5.46 22.76
CA SER A 4 -46.68 4.86 21.60
C SER A 4 -46.32 5.98 20.61
N GLY A 5 -45.04 6.35 20.56
CA GLY A 5 -44.51 7.22 19.51
C GLY A 5 -44.70 6.58 18.12
N PRO A 6 -44.74 7.38 17.05
CA PRO A 6 -44.99 6.88 15.70
C PRO A 6 -43.85 5.96 15.26
N THR A 7 -44.17 4.68 15.07
CA THR A 7 -43.29 3.70 14.43
C THR A 7 -43.11 4.12 12.97
N THR A 8 -42.04 4.87 12.67
CA THR A 8 -41.64 5.12 11.27
C THR A 8 -41.37 3.78 10.62
N ALA A 9 -42.21 3.38 9.66
CA ALA A 9 -42.08 2.12 8.95
C ALA A 9 -40.71 2.07 8.25
N VAL A 10 -39.90 1.04 8.55
CA VAL A 10 -38.61 0.83 7.90
C VAL A 10 -38.87 0.55 6.42
N PRO A 11 -38.19 1.25 5.48
CA PRO A 11 -38.38 1.03 4.06
C PRO A 11 -38.03 -0.41 3.66
N PRO A 12 -38.57 -0.92 2.54
CA PRO A 12 -38.22 -2.25 2.03
C PRO A 12 -36.71 -2.40 1.87
N LEU A 13 -36.19 -3.60 2.15
CA LEU A 13 -34.75 -3.87 2.07
C LEU A 13 -34.14 -3.52 0.69
N PRO A 14 -34.75 -3.86 -0.47
CA PRO A 14 -34.21 -3.47 -1.78
C PRO A 14 -34.05 -1.95 -1.94
N ALA A 15 -35.06 -1.17 -1.54
CA ALA A 15 -34.99 0.29 -1.60
C ALA A 15 -33.90 0.85 -0.66
N THR A 16 -33.73 0.23 0.51
CA THR A 16 -32.71 0.61 1.48
C THR A 16 -31.30 0.33 0.96
N ILE A 17 -31.08 -0.81 0.31
CA ILE A 17 -29.82 -1.17 -0.35
C ILE A 17 -29.45 -0.13 -1.39
N THR A 18 -30.35 0.17 -2.34
CA THR A 18 -30.11 1.17 -3.39
C THR A 18 -29.78 2.55 -2.82
N SER A 19 -30.54 2.99 -1.81
CA SER A 19 -30.31 4.27 -1.12
C SER A 19 -28.95 4.31 -0.41
N THR A 20 -28.58 3.22 0.26
CA THR A 20 -27.29 3.10 0.98
C THR A 20 -26.12 3.15 0.01
N LEU A 21 -26.17 2.38 -1.10
CA LEU A 21 -25.14 2.40 -2.13
C LEU A 21 -24.98 3.79 -2.76
N SER A 22 -26.09 4.46 -3.08
CA SER A 22 -26.06 5.83 -3.60
C SER A 22 -25.44 6.83 -2.61
N SER A 23 -25.74 6.67 -1.32
CA SER A 23 -25.19 7.51 -0.25
C SER A 23 -23.70 7.28 -0.05
N ILE A 24 -23.24 6.02 -0.13
CA ILE A 24 -21.81 5.67 -0.08
C ILE A 24 -21.07 6.29 -1.28
N ALA A 25 -21.59 6.12 -2.50
CA ALA A 25 -20.99 6.69 -3.70
C ALA A 25 -20.88 8.22 -3.62
N THR A 26 -21.91 8.88 -3.11
CA THR A 26 -21.91 10.34 -2.89
C THR A 26 -20.85 10.74 -1.85
N THR A 27 -20.74 9.99 -0.76
CA THR A 27 -19.76 10.24 0.31
C THR A 27 -18.33 10.05 -0.19
N LEU A 28 -18.06 8.98 -0.94
CA LEU A 28 -16.76 8.72 -1.56
C LEU A 28 -16.37 9.85 -2.52
N LYS A 29 -17.32 10.33 -3.33
CA LYS A 29 -17.09 11.46 -4.23
C LYS A 29 -16.75 12.73 -3.45
N LEU A 30 -17.46 13.01 -2.35
CA LEU A 30 -17.21 14.19 -1.52
C LEU A 30 -15.83 14.15 -0.85
N ILE A 31 -15.38 12.97 -0.41
CA ILE A 31 -14.06 12.76 0.19
C ILE A 31 -12.93 12.98 -0.83
N ASN A 32 -13.09 12.42 -2.04
CA ASN A 32 -12.06 12.47 -3.08
C ASN A 32 -12.05 13.79 -3.88
N THR A 33 -13.18 14.48 -3.95
CA THR A 33 -13.33 15.77 -4.66
C THR A 33 -14.04 16.77 -3.75
N PRO A 34 -13.34 17.33 -2.74
CA PRO A 34 -13.91 18.38 -1.91
C PRO A 34 -14.26 19.60 -2.79
N PRO A 35 -15.42 20.24 -2.60
CA PRO A 35 -15.78 21.42 -3.39
C PRO A 35 -14.76 22.55 -3.17
N ALA A 36 -14.41 23.28 -4.24
CA ALA A 36 -13.44 24.38 -4.18
C ALA A 36 -13.85 25.49 -3.18
N ASP A 37 -15.17 25.73 -3.02
CA ASP A 37 -15.73 26.67 -2.04
C ASP A 37 -15.85 26.11 -0.61
N SER A 38 -15.44 24.85 -0.40
CA SER A 38 -15.47 24.19 0.91
C SER A 38 -14.09 24.05 1.54
N GLN A 39 -13.06 24.76 1.06
CA GLN A 39 -11.85 24.95 1.87
C GLN A 39 -12.29 25.63 3.16
N PRO A 40 -12.28 24.94 4.31
CA PRO A 40 -12.39 25.65 5.55
C PRO A 40 -11.04 26.35 5.70
N SER A 41 -11.01 27.64 5.46
CA SER A 41 -10.28 28.50 6.38
C SER A 41 -10.73 28.09 7.78
N SER A 42 -9.97 27.19 8.41
CA SER A 42 -10.04 26.85 9.83
C SER A 42 -11.45 26.94 10.44
N SER A 43 -12.40 26.12 9.99
CA SER A 43 -13.65 25.93 10.74
C SER A 43 -13.24 25.43 12.13
N SER A 44 -13.35 26.31 13.13
CA SER A 44 -12.95 26.04 14.51
C SER A 44 -13.59 24.77 15.06
N THR A 45 -14.75 24.39 14.53
CA THR A 45 -15.48 23.17 14.83
C THR A 45 -14.68 21.90 14.53
N TYR A 46 -14.03 21.78 13.38
CA TYR A 46 -13.24 20.58 13.04
C TYR A 46 -11.87 20.59 13.74
N ALA A 47 -11.30 21.77 13.96
CA ALA A 47 -10.04 21.92 14.70
C ALA A 47 -10.18 21.47 16.17
N ALA A 48 -11.37 21.56 16.74
CA ALA A 48 -11.66 21.10 18.10
C ALA A 48 -11.82 19.57 18.23
N VAL A 49 -11.98 18.84 17.11
CA VAL A 49 -12.11 17.38 17.15
C VAL A 49 -10.73 16.73 17.33
N PRO A 50 -10.52 15.87 18.34
CA PRO A 50 -9.31 15.06 18.48
C PRO A 50 -9.30 13.97 17.40
N LEU A 51 -8.32 14.00 16.50
CA LEU A 51 -8.25 13.10 15.36
C LEU A 51 -8.16 11.64 15.82
N TYR A 52 -7.31 11.35 16.79
CA TYR A 52 -7.03 9.96 17.15
C TYR A 52 -8.20 9.29 17.85
N THR A 53 -8.91 10.02 18.72
CA THR A 53 -10.17 9.54 19.30
C THR A 53 -11.23 9.34 18.21
N PHE A 54 -11.35 10.30 17.27
CA PHE A 54 -12.26 10.18 16.14
C PHE A 54 -12.02 8.90 15.31
N LEU A 55 -10.76 8.60 15.00
CA LEU A 55 -10.40 7.40 14.23
C LEU A 55 -10.74 6.11 14.97
N ALA A 56 -10.44 6.06 16.27
CA ALA A 56 -10.75 4.90 17.11
C ALA A 56 -12.28 4.67 17.21
N ASP A 57 -13.06 5.73 17.42
CA ASP A 57 -14.51 5.66 17.50
C ASP A 57 -15.13 5.26 16.17
N PHE A 58 -14.64 5.84 15.05
CA PHE A 58 -15.09 5.48 13.72
C PHE A 58 -14.81 4.00 13.39
N ALA A 59 -13.60 3.52 13.68
CA ALA A 59 -13.20 2.13 13.45
C ALA A 59 -14.05 1.15 14.27
N ASN A 60 -14.28 1.43 15.56
CA ASN A 60 -15.10 0.59 16.42
C ASN A 60 -16.57 0.58 15.99
N LEU A 61 -17.12 1.74 15.60
CA LEU A 61 -18.49 1.87 15.11
C LEU A 61 -18.70 1.06 13.82
N THR A 62 -17.79 1.20 12.86
CA THR A 62 -17.86 0.45 11.59
C THR A 62 -17.72 -1.06 11.81
N LYS A 63 -16.81 -1.51 12.68
CA LYS A 63 -16.70 -2.93 13.06
C LYS A 63 -17.99 -3.45 13.69
N ALA A 64 -18.61 -2.69 14.59
CA ALA A 64 -19.87 -3.09 15.22
C ALA A 64 -21.01 -3.26 14.20
N HIS A 65 -21.12 -2.35 13.22
CA HIS A 65 -22.10 -2.49 12.13
C HIS A 65 -21.77 -3.68 11.21
N ALA A 66 -20.50 -3.86 10.84
CA ALA A 66 -20.05 -4.98 10.01
C ALA A 66 -20.37 -6.33 10.66
N THR A 67 -20.11 -6.49 11.96
CA THR A 67 -20.43 -7.72 12.69
C THR A 67 -21.93 -7.99 12.71
N LYS A 68 -22.75 -6.97 12.98
CA LYS A 68 -24.22 -7.11 12.97
C LYS A 68 -24.73 -7.53 11.59
N LEU A 69 -24.25 -6.89 10.52
CA LEU A 69 -24.61 -7.27 9.15
C LEU A 69 -24.12 -8.68 8.82
N GLY A 70 -22.88 -9.03 9.15
CA GLY A 70 -22.27 -10.31 8.82
C GLY A 70 -23.05 -11.50 9.40
N LEU A 71 -23.52 -11.36 10.63
CA LEU A 71 -24.36 -12.36 11.32
C LEU A 71 -25.73 -12.57 10.65
N LEU A 72 -26.32 -11.50 10.09
CA LEU A 72 -27.66 -11.55 9.50
C LEU A 72 -27.66 -11.87 7.99
N THR A 73 -26.51 -11.76 7.33
CA THR A 73 -26.40 -11.81 5.86
C THR A 73 -25.69 -13.06 5.36
N ASN A 74 -25.47 -14.04 6.25
CA ASN A 74 -24.94 -15.34 5.86
C ASN A 74 -25.98 -16.09 4.98
N PRO A 75 -25.63 -16.53 3.77
CA PRO A 75 -26.55 -17.27 2.91
C PRO A 75 -27.00 -18.61 3.52
N PRO A 76 -28.26 -19.04 3.28
CA PRO A 76 -29.34 -18.26 2.67
C PRO A 76 -29.88 -17.18 3.62
N ILE A 77 -30.13 -15.98 3.10
CA ILE A 77 -30.64 -14.86 3.92
C ILE A 77 -32.14 -15.05 4.16
N ALA A 78 -32.53 -15.35 5.41
CA ALA A 78 -33.93 -15.51 5.77
C ALA A 78 -34.72 -14.20 5.59
N GLU A 79 -35.88 -14.24 4.93
CA GLU A 79 -36.72 -13.04 4.69
C GLU A 79 -37.14 -12.34 5.99
N SER A 80 -37.29 -13.10 7.09
CA SER A 80 -37.57 -12.57 8.43
C SER A 80 -36.49 -11.62 8.96
N SER A 81 -35.26 -11.71 8.44
CA SER A 81 -34.14 -10.82 8.79
C SER A 81 -34.14 -9.51 8.02
N TYR A 82 -34.93 -9.37 6.94
CA TYR A 82 -34.88 -8.20 6.06
C TYR A 82 -35.13 -6.87 6.78
N PRO A 83 -36.11 -6.74 7.70
CA PRO A 83 -36.31 -5.50 8.44
C PRO A 83 -35.11 -5.13 9.33
N ALA A 84 -34.43 -6.11 9.90
CA ALA A 84 -33.24 -5.90 10.73
C ALA A 84 -32.05 -5.44 9.88
N ILE A 85 -31.83 -6.06 8.72
CA ILE A 85 -30.79 -5.66 7.76
C ILE A 85 -31.06 -4.22 7.29
N ALA A 86 -32.29 -3.91 6.88
CA ALA A 86 -32.67 -2.57 6.42
C ALA A 86 -32.43 -1.51 7.51
N ARG A 87 -32.75 -1.82 8.77
CA ARG A 87 -32.47 -0.93 9.89
C ARG A 87 -30.98 -0.68 10.09
N ILE A 88 -30.15 -1.72 10.02
CA ILE A 88 -28.69 -1.55 10.17
C ILE A 88 -28.11 -0.73 9.02
N LEU A 89 -28.56 -0.93 7.78
CA LEU A 89 -28.14 -0.13 6.62
C LEU A 89 -28.55 1.35 6.75
N ALA A 90 -29.77 1.60 7.26
CA ALA A 90 -30.21 2.94 7.60
C ALA A 90 -29.33 3.55 8.71
N ASP A 91 -28.99 2.79 9.75
CA ASP A 91 -28.09 3.26 10.81
C ASP A 91 -26.70 3.59 10.25
N VAL A 92 -26.13 2.77 9.38
CA VAL A 92 -24.85 3.05 8.68
C VAL A 92 -24.95 4.36 7.88
N THR A 93 -26.03 4.54 7.13
CA THR A 93 -26.27 5.75 6.33
C THR A 93 -26.36 7.00 7.21
N ASN A 94 -26.97 6.90 8.39
CA ASN A 94 -27.21 8.03 9.28
C ASN A 94 -26.07 8.31 10.26
N SER A 95 -25.22 7.32 10.57
CA SER A 95 -24.17 7.45 11.59
C SER A 95 -22.75 7.38 11.01
N VAL A 96 -22.47 6.46 10.09
CA VAL A 96 -21.11 6.21 9.58
C VAL A 96 -20.78 7.18 8.44
N LEU A 97 -21.68 7.34 7.46
CA LEU A 97 -21.38 8.13 6.27
C LEU A 97 -21.16 9.63 6.56
N PRO A 98 -21.98 10.29 7.38
CA PRO A 98 -21.74 11.70 7.72
C PRO A 98 -20.41 11.89 8.46
N VAL A 99 -20.07 10.97 9.38
CA VAL A 99 -18.80 11.00 10.11
C VAL A 99 -17.62 10.79 9.15
N ALA A 100 -17.71 9.82 8.24
CA ALA A 100 -16.69 9.59 7.21
C ALA A 100 -16.45 10.83 6.34
N SER A 101 -17.52 11.53 5.93
CA SER A 101 -17.42 12.74 5.11
C SER A 101 -16.65 13.89 5.78
N SER A 102 -16.60 13.90 7.12
CA SER A 102 -15.87 14.92 7.88
C SER A 102 -14.37 14.63 8.04
N ALA A 103 -13.93 13.40 7.78
CA ALA A 103 -12.56 12.95 8.05
C ALA A 103 -11.47 13.79 7.35
N PRO A 104 -11.59 14.20 6.06
CA PRO A 104 -10.56 15.00 5.41
C PRO A 104 -10.34 16.38 6.07
N TYR A 105 -11.38 16.93 6.68
CA TYR A 105 -11.33 18.23 7.37
C TYR A 105 -10.76 18.11 8.78
N ILE A 106 -11.07 17.01 9.49
CA ILE A 106 -10.50 16.71 10.80
C ILE A 106 -9.00 16.40 10.67
N ALA A 107 -8.63 15.56 9.70
CA ALA A 107 -7.25 15.21 9.36
C ALA A 107 -6.63 16.21 8.37
N SER A 108 -6.80 17.51 8.60
CA SER A 108 -6.31 18.53 7.67
C SER A 108 -4.79 18.48 7.50
N ARG A 109 -4.32 18.69 6.26
CA ARG A 109 -2.88 18.72 5.92
C ARG A 109 -2.11 19.76 6.73
N GLU A 110 -2.74 20.92 6.98
CA GLU A 110 -2.16 22.01 7.76
C GLU A 110 -1.87 21.59 9.21
N ARG A 111 -2.74 20.79 9.81
CA ARG A 111 -2.62 20.41 11.23
C ARG A 111 -1.78 19.16 11.44
N TYR A 112 -1.93 18.18 10.57
CA TYR A 112 -1.37 16.83 10.77
C TYR A 112 -0.34 16.40 9.71
N GLY A 113 -0.04 17.26 8.73
CA GLY A 113 0.86 16.96 7.61
C GLY A 113 0.19 16.14 6.50
N SER A 114 0.86 16.04 5.35
CA SER A 114 0.32 15.32 4.18
C SER A 114 0.18 13.82 4.45
N ILE A 115 1.16 13.22 5.12
CA ILE A 115 1.24 11.79 5.39
C ILE A 115 0.03 11.32 6.21
N THR A 116 -0.28 12.00 7.30
CA THR A 116 -1.42 11.64 8.15
C THR A 116 -2.73 11.84 7.41
N HIS A 117 -2.87 12.95 6.71
CA HIS A 117 -4.05 13.25 5.90
C HIS A 117 -4.33 12.16 4.88
N GLU A 118 -3.34 11.82 4.06
CA GLU A 118 -3.46 10.79 3.01
C GLU A 118 -3.76 9.41 3.60
N ALA A 119 -3.09 9.03 4.69
CA ALA A 119 -3.33 7.75 5.35
C ALA A 119 -4.76 7.64 5.92
N VAL A 120 -5.26 8.71 6.55
CA VAL A 120 -6.63 8.76 7.08
C VAL A 120 -7.65 8.73 5.96
N VAL A 121 -7.50 9.59 4.94
CA VAL A 121 -8.43 9.64 3.80
C VAL A 121 -8.48 8.29 3.11
N LYS A 122 -7.32 7.68 2.81
CA LYS A 122 -7.26 6.35 2.21
C LYS A 122 -7.94 5.31 3.09
N GLY A 123 -7.66 5.27 4.39
CA GLY A 123 -8.28 4.28 5.29
C GLY A 123 -9.80 4.43 5.39
N ILE A 124 -10.33 5.65 5.38
CA ILE A 124 -11.78 5.91 5.34
C ILE A 124 -12.38 5.43 4.02
N VAL A 125 -11.73 5.75 2.88
CA VAL A 125 -12.16 5.29 1.55
C VAL A 125 -12.15 3.76 1.47
N ASP A 126 -11.06 3.11 1.89
CA ASP A 126 -10.95 1.65 1.92
C ASP A 126 -12.09 1.02 2.76
N THR A 127 -12.40 1.62 3.92
CA THR A 127 -13.49 1.16 4.80
C THR A 127 -14.87 1.31 4.13
N LEU A 128 -15.13 2.45 3.49
CA LEU A 128 -16.38 2.69 2.79
C LEU A 128 -16.54 1.78 1.56
N SER A 129 -15.47 1.53 0.81
CA SER A 129 -15.46 0.58 -0.31
C SER A 129 -15.72 -0.85 0.18
N ALA A 130 -15.18 -1.25 1.33
CA ALA A 130 -15.48 -2.55 1.93
C ALA A 130 -16.95 -2.67 2.39
N ILE A 131 -17.53 -1.59 2.93
CA ILE A 131 -18.97 -1.53 3.25
C ILE A 131 -19.80 -1.63 1.96
N GLU A 132 -19.43 -0.89 0.90
CA GLU A 132 -20.11 -0.95 -0.40
C GLU A 132 -20.14 -2.37 -0.95
N GLU A 133 -18.99 -3.06 -0.90
CA GLU A 133 -18.85 -4.44 -1.33
C GLU A 133 -19.76 -5.39 -0.54
N MET A 134 -19.84 -5.21 0.78
CA MET A 134 -20.77 -5.96 1.63
C MET A 134 -22.22 -5.74 1.23
N VAL A 135 -22.62 -4.49 0.97
CA VAL A 135 -24.00 -4.14 0.58
C VAL A 135 -24.35 -4.73 -0.79
N ARG A 136 -23.43 -4.68 -1.76
CA ARG A 136 -23.59 -5.34 -3.06
C ARG A 136 -23.68 -6.87 -2.92
N GLY A 137 -22.92 -7.47 -2.01
CA GLY A 137 -23.02 -8.89 -1.68
C GLY A 137 -24.41 -9.28 -1.15
N ILE A 138 -24.97 -8.46 -0.25
CA ILE A 138 -26.35 -8.64 0.24
C ILE A 138 -27.36 -8.58 -0.91
N GLU A 139 -27.23 -7.60 -1.81
CA GLU A 139 -28.09 -7.46 -2.98
C GLU A 139 -28.04 -8.71 -3.87
N GLY A 140 -26.83 -9.19 -4.19
CA GLY A 140 -26.63 -10.39 -5.00
C GLY A 140 -27.26 -11.64 -4.37
N ASN A 141 -27.13 -11.81 -3.05
CA ASN A 141 -27.70 -12.95 -2.33
C ASN A 141 -29.23 -12.95 -2.32
N ILE A 142 -29.86 -11.77 -2.22
CA ILE A 142 -31.32 -11.63 -2.26
C ILE A 142 -31.86 -11.93 -3.67
N VAL A 143 -31.19 -11.44 -4.71
CA VAL A 143 -31.60 -11.68 -6.11
C VAL A 143 -31.37 -13.15 -6.51
N GLY A 144 -30.25 -13.73 -6.12
CA GLY A 144 -29.91 -15.13 -6.39
C GLY A 144 -30.91 -16.12 -5.77
N SER A 145 -31.32 -15.91 -4.51
CA SER A 145 -32.31 -16.76 -3.85
C SER A 145 -33.70 -16.71 -4.52
N LYS A 146 -34.09 -15.60 -5.16
CA LYS A 146 -35.36 -15.51 -5.90
C LYS A 146 -35.32 -16.28 -7.23
N ALA A 147 -34.17 -16.28 -7.92
CA ALA A 147 -33.99 -17.01 -9.16
C ALA A 147 -33.98 -18.55 -8.97
N GLU A 148 -33.43 -19.03 -7.84
CA GLU A 148 -33.44 -20.46 -7.48
C GLU A 148 -34.84 -20.95 -7.08
N GLY A 149 -35.61 -20.14 -6.34
CA GLY A 149 -36.98 -20.48 -5.92
C GLY A 149 -38.00 -20.57 -7.06
N GLU A 150 -37.80 -19.85 -8.17
CA GLU A 150 -38.64 -19.96 -9.37
C GLU A 150 -38.24 -21.14 -10.29
N GLY A 151 -37.01 -21.65 -10.17
CA GLY A 151 -36.48 -22.77 -10.96
C GLY A 151 -36.84 -24.16 -10.43
N GLU A 152 -37.07 -24.31 -9.12
CA GLU A 152 -37.40 -25.62 -8.52
C GLU A 152 -38.85 -26.07 -8.75
N SER A 153 -39.76 -25.17 -9.13
CA SER A 153 -41.17 -25.53 -9.33
C SER A 153 -41.45 -26.35 -10.62
N LYS A 154 -40.42 -26.77 -11.36
CA LYS A 154 -40.54 -27.65 -12.55
C LYS A 154 -39.75 -28.97 -12.48
N ARG A 155 -39.06 -29.29 -11.39
CA ARG A 155 -38.33 -30.56 -11.25
C ARG A 155 -38.76 -31.32 -10.01
N ASN A 156 -39.93 -31.94 -10.07
CA ASN A 156 -40.23 -33.03 -9.14
C ASN A 156 -41.14 -34.08 -9.76
N GLU A 157 -40.59 -34.82 -10.74
CA GLU A 157 -40.96 -36.22 -11.00
C GLU A 157 -39.69 -36.96 -11.45
N GLY A 158 -39.04 -37.66 -10.50
CA GLY A 158 -37.87 -38.50 -10.79
C GLY A 158 -36.87 -38.51 -9.65
N GLY A 159 -37.15 -39.34 -8.64
CA GLY A 159 -36.29 -39.51 -7.47
C GLY A 159 -34.85 -39.85 -7.87
N ARG A 160 -33.93 -38.95 -7.57
CA ARG A 160 -32.49 -39.20 -7.60
C ARG A 160 -31.91 -38.75 -6.28
N THR A 161 -31.42 -39.70 -5.50
CA THR A 161 -30.76 -39.48 -4.21
C THR A 161 -29.54 -38.57 -4.41
N LEU A 162 -29.62 -37.34 -3.91
CA LEU A 162 -28.53 -36.36 -3.94
C LEU A 162 -27.39 -36.84 -3.01
N GLN A 163 -26.18 -36.97 -3.54
CA GLN A 163 -25.00 -37.28 -2.74
C GLN A 163 -24.39 -36.00 -2.16
N VAL A 164 -23.76 -36.10 -0.99
CA VAL A 164 -23.13 -35.00 -0.23
C VAL A 164 -22.10 -34.19 -1.04
N THR A 165 -21.55 -34.77 -2.10
CA THR A 165 -20.62 -34.13 -3.04
C THR A 165 -21.30 -33.11 -3.96
N ASP A 166 -22.57 -33.31 -4.34
CA ASP A 166 -23.30 -32.38 -5.23
C ASP A 166 -23.67 -31.07 -4.49
N LEU A 167 -23.99 -31.13 -3.20
CA LEU A 167 -24.25 -29.93 -2.39
C LEU A 167 -23.04 -29.01 -2.28
N ARG A 168 -21.83 -29.59 -2.30
CA ARG A 168 -20.57 -28.84 -2.23
C ARG A 168 -20.22 -28.18 -3.56
N GLN A 169 -20.66 -28.75 -4.68
CA GLN A 169 -20.38 -28.26 -6.02
C GLN A 169 -21.40 -27.19 -6.47
N VAL A 170 -22.65 -27.28 -6.00
CA VAL A 170 -23.64 -26.20 -6.16
C VAL A 170 -23.25 -24.98 -5.30
N ALA A 171 -22.76 -25.18 -4.08
CA ALA A 171 -22.20 -24.11 -3.24
C ALA A 171 -20.93 -23.46 -3.81
N ALA A 172 -20.23 -24.13 -4.74
CA ALA A 172 -19.04 -23.60 -5.40
C ALA A 172 -19.34 -22.80 -6.68
N ALA A 173 -20.50 -23.03 -7.32
CA ALA A 173 -20.89 -22.36 -8.56
C ALA A 173 -21.62 -21.02 -8.35
N THR A 174 -22.21 -20.81 -7.17
CA THR A 174 -22.85 -19.55 -6.73
C THR A 174 -22.03 -18.88 -5.63
N ALA A 175 -20.69 -18.82 -5.79
CA ALA A 175 -19.78 -18.13 -4.89
C ALA A 175 -19.93 -16.59 -4.96
N THR A 176 -21.12 -16.11 -4.65
CA THR A 176 -21.37 -14.78 -4.11
C THR A 176 -20.52 -14.67 -2.84
N LYS A 177 -19.67 -13.64 -2.75
CA LYS A 177 -18.70 -13.49 -1.65
C LYS A 177 -19.39 -13.69 -0.31
N SER A 178 -18.86 -14.60 0.51
CA SER A 178 -19.44 -14.89 1.83
C SER A 178 -19.51 -13.61 2.67
N SER A 179 -20.57 -13.44 3.46
CA SER A 179 -20.73 -12.28 4.34
C SER A 179 -19.56 -12.12 5.32
N TYR A 180 -18.91 -13.24 5.68
CA TYR A 180 -17.70 -13.27 6.51
C TYR A 180 -16.48 -12.67 5.82
N THR A 181 -16.29 -12.91 4.52
CA THR A 181 -15.20 -12.28 3.75
C THR A 181 -15.35 -10.76 3.76
N SER A 182 -16.56 -10.27 3.50
CA SER A 182 -16.84 -8.82 3.49
C SER A 182 -16.70 -8.21 4.89
N THR A 183 -17.14 -8.92 5.93
CA THR A 183 -16.94 -8.50 7.33
C THR A 183 -15.45 -8.40 7.67
N GLY A 184 -14.65 -9.38 7.25
CA GLY A 184 -13.20 -9.39 7.46
C GLY A 184 -12.49 -8.23 6.76
N GLN A 185 -12.93 -7.84 5.56
CA GLN A 185 -12.36 -6.70 4.83
C GLN A 185 -12.68 -5.35 5.50
N ILE A 186 -13.90 -5.18 6.01
CA ILE A 186 -14.26 -4.00 6.80
C ILE A 186 -13.44 -3.96 8.10
N TRP A 187 -13.25 -5.10 8.74
CA TRP A 187 -12.42 -5.19 9.94
C TRP A 187 -10.96 -4.83 9.65
N PHE A 188 -10.38 -5.36 8.59
CA PHE A 188 -9.00 -5.06 8.20
C PHE A 188 -8.76 -3.57 7.93
N SER A 189 -9.68 -2.93 7.19
CA SER A 189 -9.61 -1.48 6.93
C SER A 189 -9.84 -0.64 8.19
N ALA A 190 -10.79 -1.03 9.05
CA ALA A 190 -11.00 -0.38 10.35
C ALA A 190 -9.81 -0.56 11.31
N ASP A 191 -9.16 -1.72 11.31
CA ASP A 191 -7.98 -1.98 12.13
C ASP A 191 -6.77 -1.17 11.67
N ALA A 192 -6.66 -0.86 10.37
CA ALA A 192 -5.67 0.09 9.86
C ALA A 192 -5.90 1.51 10.42
N LEU A 193 -7.15 2.00 10.46
CA LEU A 193 -7.50 3.29 11.08
C LEU A 193 -7.23 3.28 12.59
N LEU A 194 -7.53 2.17 13.26
CA LEU A 194 -7.23 1.99 14.69
C LEU A 194 -5.71 2.00 14.94
N ALA A 195 -4.91 1.39 14.06
CA ALA A 195 -3.45 1.45 14.16
C ALA A 195 -2.92 2.89 14.03
N ILE A 196 -3.50 3.70 13.14
CA ILE A 196 -3.19 5.14 13.03
C ILE A 196 -3.54 5.84 14.35
N SER A 197 -4.70 5.55 14.95
CA SER A 197 -5.11 6.14 16.23
C SER A 197 -4.17 5.83 17.40
N GLN A 198 -3.47 4.69 17.36
CA GLN A 198 -2.61 4.24 18.46
C GLN A 198 -1.15 4.65 18.27
N LYS A 199 -0.67 4.57 17.03
CA LYS A 199 0.75 4.81 16.72
C LYS A 199 1.01 6.22 16.20
N HIS A 200 -0.03 6.97 15.86
CA HIS A 200 0.03 8.35 15.38
C HIS A 200 0.95 8.51 14.16
N LEU A 201 1.38 9.75 13.85
CA LEU A 201 2.27 10.01 12.71
C LEU A 201 3.57 9.20 12.78
N ILE A 202 4.15 9.03 13.98
CA ILE A 202 5.42 8.30 14.12
C ILE A 202 5.31 6.83 13.68
N GLY A 203 4.14 6.19 13.90
CA GLY A 203 3.88 4.84 13.41
C GLY A 203 3.73 4.75 11.90
N LEU A 204 3.20 5.81 11.26
CA LEU A 204 3.12 5.87 9.80
C LEU A 204 4.51 6.06 9.19
N VAL A 205 5.33 6.92 9.79
CA VAL A 205 6.73 7.11 9.41
C VAL A 205 7.50 5.80 9.57
N GLU A 206 7.31 5.07 10.68
CA GLU A 206 7.91 3.76 10.91
C GLU A 206 7.58 2.78 9.78
N SER A 207 6.29 2.66 9.43
CA SER A 207 5.85 1.74 8.37
C SER A 207 6.42 2.11 7.01
N LYS A 208 6.43 3.41 6.65
CA LYS A 208 6.97 3.86 5.37
C LYS A 208 8.49 3.69 5.29
N LEU A 209 9.23 4.08 6.32
CA LEU A 209 10.68 3.88 6.34
C LEU A 209 11.08 2.41 6.32
N GLN A 210 10.31 1.54 6.98
CA GLN A 210 10.54 0.10 6.90
C GLN A 210 10.32 -0.40 5.47
N SER A 211 9.21 -0.02 4.84
CA SER A 211 8.93 -0.39 3.44
C SER A 211 10.02 0.09 2.48
N HIS A 212 10.50 1.33 2.63
CA HIS A 212 11.59 1.86 1.81
C HIS A 212 12.92 1.15 2.09
N ALA A 213 13.19 0.77 3.35
CA ALA A 213 14.37 -0.01 3.69
C ALA A 213 14.33 -1.41 3.07
N ASP A 214 13.16 -2.04 3.05
CA ASP A 214 12.96 -3.36 2.43
C ASP A 214 13.19 -3.27 0.92
N MET A 215 12.58 -2.31 0.23
CA MET A 215 12.82 -2.05 -1.21
C MET A 215 14.30 -1.80 -1.53
N LEU A 216 14.99 -1.00 -0.72
CA LEU A 216 16.43 -0.77 -0.90
C LEU A 216 17.24 -2.05 -0.73
N ASN A 217 16.88 -2.91 0.23
CA ASN A 217 17.58 -4.17 0.45
C ASN A 217 17.35 -5.17 -0.69
N ASP A 218 16.14 -5.20 -1.25
CA ASP A 218 15.83 -5.99 -2.44
C ASP A 218 16.66 -5.51 -3.64
N CYS A 219 16.68 -4.20 -3.90
CA CYS A 219 17.55 -3.59 -4.91
C CYS A 219 19.05 -3.92 -4.69
N ILE A 220 19.54 -3.87 -3.45
CA ILE A 220 20.94 -4.26 -3.13
C ILE A 220 21.20 -5.74 -3.43
N ALA A 221 20.23 -6.61 -3.16
CA ALA A 221 20.36 -8.04 -3.40
C ALA A 221 20.41 -8.33 -4.90
N GLU A 222 19.48 -7.77 -5.67
CA GLU A 222 19.43 -7.88 -7.14
C GLU A 222 20.71 -7.31 -7.77
N PHE A 223 21.10 -6.10 -7.39
CA PHE A 223 22.33 -5.47 -7.91
C PHE A 223 23.59 -6.25 -7.55
N LYS A 224 23.60 -6.96 -6.41
CA LYS A 224 24.72 -7.83 -6.03
C LYS A 224 24.85 -9.04 -6.94
N GLU A 225 23.73 -9.63 -7.38
CA GLU A 225 23.75 -10.73 -8.33
C GLU A 225 24.39 -10.26 -9.64
N TRP A 226 23.97 -9.10 -10.16
CA TRP A 226 24.58 -8.51 -11.36
C TRP A 226 26.09 -8.27 -11.22
N VAL A 227 26.55 -7.71 -10.09
CA VAL A 227 27.99 -7.52 -9.85
C VAL A 227 28.73 -8.87 -9.81
N THR A 228 28.12 -9.91 -9.25
CA THR A 228 28.75 -11.25 -9.15
C THR A 228 28.87 -11.89 -10.53
N ASP A 229 27.82 -11.81 -11.34
CA ASP A 229 27.81 -12.33 -12.71
C ASP A 229 28.87 -11.63 -13.57
N GLY A 230 29.00 -10.30 -13.45
CA GLY A 230 30.04 -9.54 -14.13
C GLY A 230 31.47 -9.92 -13.73
N VAL A 231 31.70 -10.29 -12.45
CA VAL A 231 32.99 -10.84 -12.00
C VAL A 231 33.28 -12.19 -12.66
N GLU A 232 32.28 -13.06 -12.78
CA GLU A 232 32.44 -14.38 -13.39
C GLU A 232 32.71 -14.27 -14.89
N GLU A 233 32.02 -13.38 -15.61
CA GLU A 233 32.26 -13.11 -17.03
C GLU A 233 33.70 -12.63 -17.30
N LEU A 234 34.18 -11.67 -16.50
CA LEU A 234 35.56 -11.17 -16.58
C LEU A 234 36.63 -12.21 -16.20
N ARG A 235 36.28 -13.23 -15.41
CA ARG A 235 37.19 -14.33 -15.03
C ARG A 235 37.12 -15.52 -15.98
N GLY A 236 36.03 -15.67 -16.73
CA GLY A 236 35.76 -16.78 -17.64
C GLY A 236 36.51 -16.73 -18.98
N GLU A 237 37.17 -15.61 -19.31
CA GLU A 237 37.97 -15.48 -20.54
C GLU A 237 39.39 -16.12 -20.44
N ASP A 238 39.74 -16.87 -19.36
CA ASP A 238 41.05 -17.55 -19.21
C ASP A 238 40.96 -19.06 -18.87
N SER A 239 39.92 -19.77 -19.34
CA SER A 239 39.97 -21.23 -19.43
C SER A 239 40.08 -21.66 -20.88
N GLY A 240 41.33 -21.73 -21.34
CA GLY A 240 41.73 -22.07 -22.70
C GLY A 240 41.04 -23.30 -23.29
N PHE A 241 40.56 -23.12 -24.51
CA PHE A 241 40.48 -24.18 -25.50
C PHE A 241 41.28 -23.73 -26.72
N ASP A 242 42.60 -23.69 -26.55
CA ASP A 242 43.56 -23.58 -27.64
C ASP A 242 43.88 -25.02 -28.09
N GLU A 243 42.95 -25.65 -28.81
CA GLU A 243 43.24 -26.88 -29.56
C GLU A 243 43.61 -26.50 -31.01
N GLU A 244 44.81 -25.93 -31.17
CA GLU A 244 45.58 -26.17 -32.39
C GLU A 244 46.27 -27.54 -32.25
N GLU A 245 45.67 -28.61 -32.79
CA GLU A 245 46.46 -29.70 -33.36
C GLU A 245 45.88 -30.17 -34.68
N SER A 246 46.58 -29.79 -35.75
CA SER A 246 46.49 -30.37 -37.08
C SER A 246 46.63 -31.90 -37.06
N SER A 247 45.97 -32.61 -38.00
CA SER A 247 46.62 -33.53 -38.96
C SER A 247 45.68 -34.61 -39.55
N ARG A 248 45.65 -34.66 -40.89
CA ARG A 248 45.41 -35.83 -41.79
C ARG A 248 43.98 -36.32 -42.08
N GLY A 249 43.41 -35.82 -43.19
CA GLY A 249 43.52 -36.47 -44.52
C GLY A 249 42.53 -37.59 -44.92
N SER A 250 41.80 -37.31 -46.02
CA SER A 250 41.33 -38.26 -47.08
C SER A 250 40.14 -39.18 -46.73
N SER A 251 39.13 -39.49 -47.56
CA SER A 251 38.80 -39.19 -48.96
C SER A 251 37.31 -39.56 -49.21
N SER A 252 36.60 -38.77 -50.02
CA SER A 252 35.59 -39.11 -51.05
C SER A 252 34.63 -40.30 -50.86
N VAL A 253 33.32 -40.10 -51.13
CA VAL A 253 32.57 -40.68 -52.28
C VAL A 253 31.19 -39.99 -52.41
N HIS A 254 30.90 -39.47 -53.62
CA HIS A 254 29.63 -39.28 -54.37
C HIS A 254 28.25 -39.20 -53.67
N ALA A 255 27.19 -38.56 -54.18
CA ALA A 255 26.87 -37.58 -55.22
C ALA A 255 25.31 -37.51 -55.28
N ASP A 256 24.78 -36.35 -55.66
CA ASP A 256 23.60 -36.18 -56.55
C ASP A 256 22.18 -35.90 -55.97
N LEU A 257 21.61 -34.79 -56.49
CA LEU A 257 20.20 -34.36 -56.69
C LEU A 257 19.37 -33.66 -55.59
N GLY A 258 19.26 -32.33 -55.74
CA GLY A 258 17.96 -31.65 -55.98
C GLY A 258 17.21 -31.03 -54.79
N PRO A 259 16.37 -29.99 -55.03
CA PRO A 259 16.30 -28.78 -54.20
C PRO A 259 14.96 -28.57 -53.45
N ASP A 260 14.86 -27.43 -52.75
CA ASP A 260 13.67 -26.84 -52.09
C ASP A 260 13.38 -27.42 -50.69
N ALA A 261 13.07 -26.65 -49.64
CA ALA A 261 13.05 -25.23 -49.32
C ALA A 261 12.80 -25.16 -47.80
N ASP A 262 13.20 -24.05 -47.18
CA ASP A 262 12.73 -23.56 -45.87
C ASP A 262 13.22 -24.31 -44.62
N ASP A 263 14.48 -24.06 -44.25
CA ASP A 263 15.00 -24.20 -42.89
C ASP A 263 15.31 -22.77 -42.38
N ASP A 264 14.23 -21.99 -42.21
CA ASP A 264 14.21 -20.60 -41.70
C ASP A 264 13.84 -20.59 -40.21
N ASP A 265 14.57 -21.32 -39.36
CA ASP A 265 14.27 -21.42 -37.92
C ASP A 265 15.45 -21.09 -36.98
N ASP A 266 16.54 -20.51 -37.47
CA ASP A 266 17.68 -20.09 -36.62
C ASP A 266 17.86 -18.57 -36.47
N ASP A 267 17.13 -17.74 -37.23
CA ASP A 267 17.24 -16.27 -37.16
C ASP A 267 16.15 -15.59 -36.30
N PHE A 268 15.23 -16.36 -35.71
CA PHE A 268 14.14 -15.81 -34.88
C PHE A 268 14.61 -15.27 -33.52
N TRP A 269 15.74 -15.74 -32.98
CA TRP A 269 16.28 -15.26 -31.69
C TRP A 269 17.27 -14.09 -31.83
N ASN A 270 17.58 -13.65 -33.06
CA ASN A 270 18.58 -12.62 -33.30
C ASN A 270 18.01 -11.32 -33.90
N THR A 271 16.85 -10.89 -33.40
CA THR A 271 16.27 -9.58 -33.73
C THR A 271 16.41 -8.60 -32.56
N GLY A 272 17.55 -7.91 -32.53
CA GLY A 272 17.69 -6.52 -32.08
C GLY A 272 17.39 -6.21 -30.61
N GLY A 273 18.44 -6.22 -29.78
CA GLY A 273 18.35 -5.69 -28.41
C GLY A 273 19.69 -5.60 -27.71
N GLY A 274 20.61 -4.76 -28.24
CA GLY A 274 21.86 -4.37 -27.59
C GLY A 274 22.94 -5.47 -27.60
N GLU A 275 24.03 -5.22 -28.29
CA GLU A 275 25.33 -5.79 -27.91
C GLU A 275 25.48 -5.53 -26.41
N LYS A 276 25.33 -6.56 -25.55
CA LYS A 276 25.46 -6.40 -24.09
C LYS A 276 26.75 -5.64 -23.88
N ALA A 277 26.68 -4.43 -23.34
CA ALA A 277 27.85 -3.59 -23.15
C ALA A 277 28.88 -4.43 -22.37
N LYS A 278 30.00 -4.75 -23.02
CA LYS A 278 31.00 -5.67 -22.47
C LYS A 278 31.36 -5.18 -21.07
N VAL A 279 31.12 -5.99 -20.04
CA VAL A 279 31.39 -5.60 -18.65
C VAL A 279 32.88 -5.33 -18.54
N THR A 280 33.26 -4.06 -18.50
CA THR A 280 34.66 -3.68 -18.37
C THR A 280 35.05 -3.72 -16.89
N LYS A 281 36.36 -3.90 -16.63
CA LYS A 281 36.89 -3.82 -15.26
C LYS A 281 36.56 -2.49 -14.57
N GLU A 282 36.58 -1.38 -15.31
CA GLU A 282 36.25 -0.05 -14.77
C GLU A 282 34.78 0.06 -14.35
N ILE A 283 33.85 -0.49 -15.16
CA ILE A 283 32.43 -0.56 -14.83
C ILE A 283 32.22 -1.42 -13.57
N LEU A 284 32.91 -2.56 -13.50
CA LEU A 284 32.81 -3.47 -12.35
C LEU A 284 33.34 -2.83 -11.06
N ASP A 285 34.51 -2.18 -11.11
CA ASP A 285 35.08 -1.47 -9.96
C ASP A 285 34.11 -0.35 -9.48
N THR A 286 33.47 0.34 -10.43
CA THR A 286 32.45 1.36 -10.13
C THR A 286 31.20 0.74 -9.51
N ALA A 287 30.74 -0.40 -10.02
CA ALA A 287 29.58 -1.11 -9.49
C ALA A 287 29.82 -1.63 -8.07
N GLU A 288 31.01 -2.17 -7.78
CA GLU A 288 31.39 -2.57 -6.42
C GLU A 288 31.41 -1.37 -5.45
N ALA A 289 31.92 -0.21 -5.91
CA ALA A 289 31.91 1.02 -5.12
C ALA A 289 30.49 1.50 -4.84
N THR A 290 29.62 1.48 -5.85
CA THR A 290 28.20 1.81 -5.73
C THR A 290 27.48 0.86 -4.77
N GLN A 291 27.72 -0.45 -4.87
CA GLN A 291 27.15 -1.44 -3.97
C GLN A 291 27.55 -1.19 -2.50
N LYS A 292 28.80 -0.80 -2.25
CA LYS A 292 29.26 -0.42 -0.90
C LYS A 292 28.51 0.80 -0.38
N LYS A 293 28.24 1.81 -1.22
CA LYS A 293 27.44 2.99 -0.86
C LYS A 293 25.98 2.64 -0.56
N LEU A 294 25.34 1.79 -1.37
CA LEU A 294 23.98 1.31 -1.08
C LEU A 294 23.90 0.55 0.25
N LYS A 295 24.89 -0.29 0.56
CA LYS A 295 24.98 -0.97 1.87
C LYS A 295 25.08 0.02 3.03
N LEU A 296 25.82 1.13 2.87
CA LEU A 296 25.85 2.19 3.89
C LEU A 296 24.47 2.83 4.07
N MET A 297 23.71 3.03 2.99
CA MET A 297 22.34 3.56 3.06
C MET A 297 21.39 2.61 3.79
N SER A 298 21.50 1.29 3.58
CA SER A 298 20.75 0.29 4.37
C SER A 298 21.05 0.41 5.89
N ILE A 299 22.30 0.68 6.24
CA ILE A 299 22.68 0.95 7.64
C ILE A 299 22.07 2.26 8.14
N LEU A 300 22.00 3.31 7.31
CA LEU A 300 21.31 4.57 7.64
C LEU A 300 19.84 4.35 7.97
N TYR A 301 19.11 3.58 7.14
CA TYR A 301 17.72 3.20 7.41
C TYR A 301 17.57 2.50 8.76
N THR A 302 18.43 1.52 9.02
CA THR A 302 18.44 0.79 10.29
C THR A 302 18.67 1.73 11.48
N ALA A 303 19.57 2.70 11.35
CA ALA A 303 19.86 3.67 12.40
C ALA A 303 18.70 4.66 12.60
N ALA A 304 18.11 5.19 11.52
CA ALA A 304 16.95 6.07 11.57
C ALA A 304 15.76 5.37 12.26
N LEU A 305 15.42 4.16 11.84
CA LEU A 305 14.35 3.37 12.45
C LEU A 305 14.62 3.09 13.93
N LYS A 306 15.81 2.58 14.28
CA LYS A 306 16.10 2.20 15.67
C LYS A 306 16.20 3.40 16.60
N ARG A 307 16.82 4.49 16.18
CA ARG A 307 17.21 5.60 17.07
C ARG A 307 16.31 6.83 16.99
N ARG A 308 15.62 7.06 15.88
CA ARG A 308 14.78 8.26 15.67
C ARG A 308 13.29 7.96 15.58
N VAL A 309 12.93 6.71 15.37
CA VAL A 309 11.53 6.28 15.28
C VAL A 309 11.12 5.41 16.46
N LYS A 310 11.83 4.29 16.68
CA LYS A 310 11.46 3.26 17.66
C LYS A 310 11.91 3.56 19.09
N ASP A 311 13.06 4.21 19.27
CA ASP A 311 13.60 4.52 20.61
C ASP A 311 12.71 5.55 21.34
N PRO A 312 12.03 5.18 22.44
CA PRO A 312 11.17 6.11 23.17
C PRO A 312 11.91 7.34 23.73
N ALA A 313 13.21 7.23 24.01
CA ALA A 313 14.01 8.30 24.57
C ALA A 313 14.43 9.34 23.52
N ALA A 314 14.71 8.89 22.30
CA ALA A 314 15.28 9.71 21.23
C ALA A 314 14.36 9.89 20.00
N ARG A 315 13.13 9.36 20.05
CA ARG A 315 12.16 9.49 18.96
C ARG A 315 11.81 10.95 18.66
N LEU A 316 11.71 11.25 17.38
CA LEU A 316 11.41 12.61 16.90
C LEU A 316 9.92 12.97 17.04
N GLY A 317 9.05 11.98 16.89
CA GLY A 317 7.59 12.17 16.91
C GLY A 317 6.95 12.10 18.28
N GLY A 318 5.65 12.40 18.31
CA GLY A 318 4.81 12.33 19.50
C GLY A 318 3.70 13.36 19.45
N VAL A 319 2.57 13.04 20.09
CA VAL A 319 1.41 13.92 20.15
C VAL A 319 1.51 14.80 21.38
N PHE A 320 1.22 16.09 21.22
CA PHE A 320 1.04 17.02 22.32
C PHE A 320 -0.22 17.85 22.10
N THR A 321 -0.76 18.40 23.18
CA THR A 321 -1.92 19.28 23.13
C THR A 321 -1.48 20.73 23.26
N SER A 322 -2.05 21.60 22.43
CA SER A 322 -1.88 23.05 22.50
C SER A 322 -3.24 23.71 22.67
N LYS A 323 -3.30 24.77 23.48
CA LYS A 323 -4.47 25.65 23.52
C LYS A 323 -4.42 26.63 22.37
N VAL A 324 -5.54 26.78 21.67
CA VAL A 324 -5.71 27.75 20.58
C VAL A 324 -6.98 28.55 20.85
N ALA A 325 -6.91 29.87 20.75
CA ALA A 325 -8.10 30.72 20.82
C ALA A 325 -8.87 30.61 19.50
N GLY A 326 -10.12 30.18 19.55
CA GLY A 326 -11.03 30.20 18.42
C GLY A 326 -11.50 31.61 18.11
N GLU A 327 -12.05 31.79 16.90
CA GLU A 327 -12.64 33.05 16.44
C GLU A 327 -13.82 33.52 17.32
N ASP A 328 -14.46 32.59 18.04
CA ASP A 328 -15.52 32.86 19.01
C ASP A 328 -14.99 33.28 20.40
N GLY A 329 -13.67 33.45 20.54
CA GLY A 329 -13.00 33.82 21.79
C GLY A 329 -12.89 32.69 22.82
N LYS A 330 -13.27 31.45 22.48
CA LYS A 330 -13.12 30.29 23.36
C LYS A 330 -11.78 29.61 23.13
N GLU A 331 -11.18 29.08 24.21
CA GLU A 331 -9.99 28.23 24.09
C GLU A 331 -10.38 26.79 23.73
N TYR A 332 -9.74 26.26 22.70
CA TYR A 332 -9.85 24.86 22.29
C TYR A 332 -8.53 24.14 22.51
N THR A 333 -8.61 22.89 22.96
CA THR A 333 -7.44 22.00 23.06
C THR A 333 -7.27 21.28 21.73
N VAL A 334 -6.14 21.54 21.06
CA VAL A 334 -5.83 21.03 19.74
C VAL A 334 -4.64 20.08 19.85
N GLU A 335 -4.83 18.82 19.43
CA GLU A 335 -3.73 17.87 19.23
C GLU A 335 -2.85 18.32 18.06
N LYS A 336 -1.53 18.27 18.27
CA LYS A 336 -0.51 18.51 17.25
C LYS A 336 0.55 17.44 17.29
N GLU A 337 1.12 17.17 16.12
CA GLU A 337 2.28 16.30 15.97
C GLU A 337 3.57 17.06 16.21
N ARG A 338 4.45 16.47 17.02
CA ARG A 338 5.81 16.99 17.23
C ARG A 338 6.66 16.67 16.00
N ASN A 339 7.41 17.66 15.52
CA ASN A 339 8.33 17.53 14.38
C ASN A 339 7.66 17.00 13.10
N GLY A 340 6.37 17.31 12.88
CA GLY A 340 5.61 16.82 11.72
C GLY A 340 6.29 17.08 10.38
N GLU A 341 6.71 18.32 10.12
CA GLU A 341 7.42 18.68 8.88
C GLU A 341 8.75 17.93 8.70
N ARG A 342 9.48 17.72 9.79
CA ARG A 342 10.77 17.01 9.77
C ARG A 342 10.57 15.52 9.50
N LEU A 343 9.55 14.91 10.10
CA LEU A 343 9.16 13.54 9.85
C LEU A 343 8.66 13.35 8.41
N GLU A 344 7.94 14.33 7.88
CA GLU A 344 7.49 14.35 6.49
C GLU A 344 8.66 14.42 5.52
N ARG A 345 9.62 15.32 5.76
CA ARG A 345 10.87 15.38 4.99
C ARG A 345 11.62 14.06 5.02
N ILE A 346 11.76 13.43 6.20
CA ILE A 346 12.42 12.12 6.34
C ILE A 346 11.79 11.08 5.41
N VAL A 347 10.46 11.00 5.36
CA VAL A 347 9.75 10.05 4.50
C VAL A 347 9.90 10.40 3.01
N GLN A 348 9.81 11.68 2.64
CA GLN A 348 9.94 12.13 1.26
C GLN A 348 11.34 11.89 0.71
N THR A 349 12.37 12.32 1.43
CA THR A 349 13.78 12.09 1.05
C THR A 349 14.09 10.59 0.99
N SER A 350 13.51 9.80 1.91
CA SER A 350 13.64 8.34 1.91
C SER A 350 13.01 7.71 0.67
N ASN A 351 11.80 8.12 0.26
CA ASN A 351 11.16 7.60 -0.96
C ASN A 351 12.01 7.91 -2.20
N ALA A 352 12.41 9.18 -2.35
CA ALA A 352 13.26 9.62 -3.47
C ALA A 352 14.59 8.86 -3.52
N LEU A 353 15.18 8.55 -2.35
CA LEU A 353 16.43 7.79 -2.27
C LEU A 353 16.26 6.39 -2.87
N VAL A 354 15.17 5.69 -2.53
CA VAL A 354 14.92 4.33 -3.05
C VAL A 354 14.63 4.35 -4.54
N GLU A 355 13.78 5.27 -5.01
CA GLU A 355 13.51 5.43 -6.45
C GLU A 355 14.80 5.70 -7.23
N LYS A 356 15.66 6.58 -6.71
CA LYS A 356 16.95 6.88 -7.35
C LYS A 356 17.97 5.74 -7.24
N ALA A 357 17.91 4.94 -6.19
CA ALA A 357 18.76 3.76 -6.05
C ALA A 357 18.38 2.69 -7.09
N ASP A 358 17.09 2.53 -7.37
CA ASP A 358 16.56 1.65 -8.42
C ASP A 358 16.97 2.15 -9.82
N ASP A 359 16.73 3.43 -10.13
CA ASP A 359 17.19 4.08 -11.38
C ASP A 359 18.70 3.86 -11.60
N MET A 360 19.49 4.04 -10.54
CA MET A 360 20.95 3.86 -10.59
C MET A 360 21.34 2.40 -10.83
N ALA A 361 20.63 1.43 -10.23
CA ALA A 361 20.88 0.01 -10.50
C ALA A 361 20.52 -0.33 -11.95
N ALA A 362 19.36 0.12 -12.45
CA ALA A 362 18.91 -0.06 -13.82
C ALA A 362 19.94 0.46 -14.85
N ALA A 363 20.57 1.62 -14.59
CA ALA A 363 21.60 2.17 -15.47
C ALA A 363 22.79 1.23 -15.72
N PHE A 364 23.12 0.33 -14.78
CA PHE A 364 24.15 -0.70 -15.00
C PHE A 364 23.64 -1.84 -15.90
N TYR A 365 22.38 -2.25 -15.77
CA TYR A 365 21.78 -3.26 -16.63
C TYR A 365 21.63 -2.78 -18.07
N ASP A 366 21.26 -1.50 -18.23
CA ASP A 366 21.05 -0.87 -19.54
C ASP A 366 22.36 -0.48 -20.24
N GLY A 367 23.50 -0.61 -19.55
CA GLY A 367 24.82 -0.30 -20.10
C GLY A 367 25.02 1.20 -20.37
N GLU A 368 24.45 2.06 -19.51
CA GLU A 368 24.60 3.50 -19.64
C GLU A 368 26.06 3.97 -19.51
N GLU A 369 26.35 5.17 -20.00
CA GLU A 369 27.69 5.76 -19.88
C GLU A 369 28.08 5.96 -18.41
N MET A 370 29.38 5.78 -18.11
CA MET A 370 29.93 5.92 -16.76
C MET A 370 29.66 7.29 -16.12
N SER A 371 29.54 8.34 -16.94
CA SER A 371 29.20 9.70 -16.50
C SER A 371 27.78 9.79 -15.93
N ALA A 372 26.81 9.12 -16.57
CA ALA A 372 25.42 9.05 -16.13
C ALA A 372 25.29 8.24 -14.83
N ILE A 373 25.93 7.05 -14.78
CA ILE A 373 25.99 6.21 -13.58
C ILE A 373 26.58 6.98 -12.39
N THR A 374 27.67 7.72 -12.62
CA THR A 374 28.30 8.53 -11.58
C THR A 374 27.40 9.67 -11.11
N GLY A 375 26.68 10.33 -12.03
CA GLY A 375 25.71 11.36 -11.70
C GLY A 375 24.57 10.83 -10.82
N LEU A 376 23.96 9.70 -11.20
CA LEU A 376 22.92 9.04 -10.41
C LEU A 376 23.44 8.64 -9.03
N ARG A 377 24.64 8.06 -8.95
CA ARG A 377 25.27 7.72 -7.67
C ARG A 377 25.42 8.93 -6.76
N ASP A 378 25.86 10.06 -7.31
CA ASP A 378 26.05 11.29 -6.54
C ASP A 378 24.71 11.88 -6.07
N GLU A 379 23.64 11.77 -6.87
CA GLU A 379 22.27 12.12 -6.46
C GLU A 379 21.79 11.24 -5.29
N VAL A 380 21.96 9.92 -5.37
CA VAL A 380 21.59 8.97 -4.30
C VAL A 380 22.38 9.29 -3.02
N VAL A 381 23.68 9.58 -3.14
CA VAL A 381 24.51 10.01 -2.00
C VAL A 381 24.02 11.34 -1.42
N GLY A 382 23.63 12.29 -2.27
CA GLY A 382 23.03 13.57 -1.84
C GLY A 382 21.76 13.38 -1.01
N LEU A 383 20.86 12.51 -1.46
CA LEU A 383 19.64 12.15 -0.73
C LEU A 383 19.94 11.43 0.59
N ALA A 384 20.94 10.53 0.61
CA ALA A 384 21.37 9.87 1.84
C ALA A 384 21.94 10.86 2.86
N VAL A 385 22.67 11.88 2.41
CA VAL A 385 23.16 12.98 3.25
C VAL A 385 21.99 13.78 3.81
N GLU A 386 21.02 14.16 2.97
CA GLU A 386 19.84 14.90 3.42
C GLU A 386 19.02 14.12 4.44
N LEU A 387 18.81 12.82 4.22
CA LEU A 387 18.10 11.93 5.15
C LEU A 387 18.84 11.83 6.49
N ALA A 388 20.17 11.70 6.46
CA ALA A 388 20.99 11.66 7.66
C ALA A 388 20.97 12.99 8.44
N GLU A 389 21.02 14.13 7.75
CA GLU A 389 20.88 15.46 8.37
C GLU A 389 19.49 15.64 9.00
N ALA A 390 18.44 15.22 8.29
CA ALA A 390 17.08 15.22 8.82
C ALA A 390 16.95 14.31 10.05
N CYS A 391 17.79 13.30 10.22
CA CYS A 391 17.84 12.44 11.41
C CYS A 391 18.86 12.89 12.47
N ARG A 392 19.72 13.88 12.20
CA ARG A 392 20.90 14.16 13.02
C ARG A 392 20.55 14.64 14.42
N LEU A 393 19.74 15.69 14.53
CA LEU A 393 19.43 16.33 15.81
C LEU A 393 18.35 15.57 16.59
N ASP A 394 18.25 15.79 17.88
CA ASP A 394 17.17 15.26 18.71
C ASP A 394 15.82 15.94 18.38
N ARG A 395 14.78 15.63 19.15
CA ARG A 395 13.43 16.17 18.95
C ARG A 395 13.29 17.67 19.28
N ASP A 396 14.23 18.24 20.01
CA ASP A 396 14.25 19.62 20.49
C ASP A 396 15.31 20.46 19.74
N GLY A 397 16.02 19.85 18.78
CA GLY A 397 17.06 20.49 17.96
C GLY A 397 18.47 20.44 18.57
N GLY A 398 18.64 19.73 19.69
CA GLY A 398 19.90 19.51 20.36
C GLY A 398 20.69 18.31 19.82
N GLU A 399 21.89 18.13 20.36
CA GLU A 399 22.70 16.93 20.14
C GLU A 399 22.44 15.89 21.22
N ASP A 400 22.29 14.64 20.81
CA ASP A 400 22.19 13.49 21.70
C ASP A 400 23.14 12.35 21.28
N ALA A 401 23.09 11.22 21.98
CA ALA A 401 23.96 10.08 21.67
C ALA A 401 23.79 9.58 20.21
N PRO A 402 22.57 9.46 19.65
CA PRO A 402 22.38 9.23 18.22
C PRO A 402 22.97 10.30 17.30
N SER A 403 22.98 11.59 17.65
CA SER A 403 23.53 12.66 16.82
C SER A 403 24.99 12.42 16.43
N ALA A 404 25.81 11.95 17.38
CA ALA A 404 27.20 11.62 17.11
C ALA A 404 27.37 10.51 16.06
N TRP A 405 26.44 9.55 15.99
CA TRP A 405 26.47 8.51 14.97
C TRP A 405 26.14 9.06 13.58
N PHE A 406 25.11 9.91 13.47
CA PHE A 406 24.76 10.54 12.20
C PHE A 406 25.89 11.45 11.70
N GLY A 407 26.60 12.14 12.60
CA GLY A 407 27.82 12.90 12.25
C GLY A 407 28.89 12.02 11.61
N LYS A 408 29.23 10.88 12.23
CA LYS A 408 30.20 9.91 11.66
C LYS A 408 29.71 9.31 10.34
N PHE A 409 28.42 9.05 10.21
CA PHE A 409 27.85 8.55 8.95
C PHE A 409 28.03 9.59 7.82
N LEU A 410 27.78 10.87 8.11
CA LEU A 410 27.93 11.96 7.15
C LEU A 410 29.38 12.13 6.67
N GLU A 411 30.36 11.94 7.56
CA GLU A 411 31.78 11.92 7.18
C GLU A 411 32.10 10.77 6.23
N ASN A 412 31.59 9.57 6.53
CA ASN A 412 31.86 8.35 5.75
C ASN A 412 31.13 8.28 4.40
N ILE A 413 29.94 8.87 4.29
CA ILE A 413 29.16 8.78 3.04
C ILE A 413 29.67 9.80 2.01
N LYS A 414 30.23 10.92 2.47
CA LYS A 414 30.80 11.99 1.61
C LYS A 414 32.23 11.69 1.14
N GLY A 415 33.00 10.93 1.91
CA GLY A 415 34.29 10.37 1.48
C GLY A 415 34.09 9.18 0.58
#